data_AF-A0A2M6W2B3-F1
#
_entry.id   AF-A0A2M6W2B3-F1
#
_cell.length_a   1.000
_cell.length_b   1.000
_cell.length_c   1.000
_cell.angle_alpha   90.00
_cell.angle_beta   90.00
_cell.angle_gamma   90.00
#
_symmetry.space_group_name_H-M   'P 1'
#
loop_
_entity.id
_entity.type
_entity.pdbx_description
1 polymer ?
#
loop_
_entity_poly.entity_id
_entity_poly.type
_entity_poly.pdbx_seq_one_letter_code
_entity_poly.pdbx_strand_id
1 'polypeptide(L)'
;MGKFKKGLFLGGMLGAGMTWLLTTKKGKEVREQMLDHAADVHVKLREEIMKSETYDKLTKTRYVKLLRAAVNKYAINRALPREVKEMIIKVLSAEWKSIRGELKK
;
A
#
# COMPACT_ATOMS: atom_id res chain seq x y z
N MET A 1 17.02 7.83 -2.82
CA MET A 1 16.56 7.12 -4.04
C MET A 1 17.05 5.68 -3.97
N GLY A 2 16.18 4.75 -3.55
CA GLY A 2 16.53 3.34 -3.32
C GLY A 2 15.46 2.38 -3.82
N LYS A 3 15.49 2.11 -5.13
CA LYS A 3 15.09 0.87 -5.85
C LYS A 3 13.77 0.14 -5.52
N PHE A 4 12.78 0.73 -4.87
CA PHE A 4 11.42 0.20 -4.97
C PHE A 4 10.78 0.70 -6.26
N LYS A 5 10.83 -0.11 -7.33
CA LYS A 5 10.15 0.21 -8.58
C LYS A 5 8.65 0.07 -8.31
N LYS A 6 7.90 1.17 -8.33
CA LYS A 6 6.42 1.17 -8.24
C LYS A 6 5.79 0.07 -9.10
N GLY A 7 6.37 -0.23 -10.26
CA GLY A 7 5.96 -1.32 -11.15
C GLY A 7 6.03 -2.74 -10.56
N LEU A 8 6.94 -3.05 -9.62
CA LEU A 8 6.98 -4.36 -8.96
C LEU A 8 5.82 -4.53 -7.99
N PHE A 9 5.52 -3.49 -7.21
CA PHE A 9 4.36 -3.46 -6.31
C PHE A 9 3.04 -3.51 -7.06
N LEU A 10 2.91 -2.68 -8.10
CA LEU A 10 1.76 -2.74 -9.00
C LEU A 10 1.64 -4.12 -9.66
N GLY A 11 2.76 -4.73 -10.05
CA GLY A 11 2.85 -6.08 -10.62
C GLY A 11 2.44 -7.20 -9.67
N GLY A 12 2.85 -7.13 -8.39
CA GLY A 12 2.54 -8.12 -7.37
C GLY A 12 1.08 -8.08 -6.90
N MET A 13 0.50 -6.88 -6.80
CA MET A 13 -0.88 -6.72 -6.32
C MET A 13 -1.94 -7.06 -7.36
N LEU A 14 -1.58 -6.99 -8.66
CA LEU A 14 -2.45 -7.32 -9.78
C LEU A 14 -3.05 -8.75 -9.69
N GLY A 15 -2.42 -9.66 -8.93
CA GLY A 15 -2.75 -11.09 -8.94
C GLY A 15 -3.93 -11.55 -8.10
N ALA A 16 -4.27 -10.90 -6.98
CA ALA A 16 -5.22 -11.51 -6.01
C ALA A 16 -6.33 -10.61 -5.45
N GLY A 17 -6.15 -9.28 -5.43
CA GLY A 17 -7.09 -8.37 -4.75
C GLY A 17 -7.99 -7.53 -5.66
N MET A 18 -7.75 -7.52 -6.97
CA MET A 18 -8.23 -6.44 -7.86
C MET A 18 -9.05 -6.89 -9.06
N THR A 19 -9.38 -8.17 -9.16
CA THR A 19 -10.21 -8.70 -10.24
C THR A 19 -11.59 -8.03 -10.30
N TRP A 20 -12.13 -7.57 -9.17
CA TRP A 20 -13.44 -6.90 -9.09
C TRP A 20 -13.50 -5.53 -9.79
N LEU A 21 -12.37 -4.81 -9.92
CA LEU A 21 -12.32 -3.48 -10.56
C LEU A 21 -12.04 -3.55 -12.07
N LEU A 22 -11.77 -4.75 -12.63
CA LEU A 22 -11.45 -4.95 -14.05
C LEU A 22 -12.69 -4.85 -14.96
N THR A 23 -13.90 -4.85 -14.40
CA THR A 23 -15.13 -5.04 -15.18
C THR A 23 -15.57 -3.79 -15.96
N THR A 24 -15.06 -2.58 -15.63
CA THR A 24 -15.43 -1.33 -16.31
C THR A 24 -14.23 -0.42 -16.59
N LYS A 25 -14.26 0.31 -17.73
CA LYS A 25 -13.19 1.26 -18.12
C LYS A 25 -12.96 2.35 -17.06
N LYS A 26 -14.05 2.88 -16.48
CA LYS A 26 -14.01 3.85 -15.38
C LYS A 26 -13.45 3.25 -14.09
N GLY A 27 -13.81 1.99 -13.79
CA GLY A 27 -13.25 1.25 -12.66
C GLY A 27 -11.74 1.02 -12.80
N LYS A 28 -11.25 0.83 -14.03
CA LYS A 28 -9.82 0.70 -14.33
C LYS A 28 -9.03 1.97 -14.05
N GLU A 29 -9.52 3.14 -14.46
CA GLU A 29 -8.84 4.42 -14.19
C GLU A 29 -8.82 4.75 -12.69
N VAL A 30 -9.95 4.59 -12.00
CA VAL A 30 -10.04 4.81 -10.56
C VAL A 30 -9.14 3.84 -9.80
N ARG A 31 -9.02 2.59 -10.28
CA ARG A 31 -8.09 1.60 -9.77
C ARG A 31 -6.65 2.04 -9.94
N GLU A 32 -6.25 2.46 -11.14
CA GLU A 32 -4.87 2.90 -11.39
C GLU A 32 -4.49 4.08 -10.49
N GLN A 33 -5.36 5.09 -10.36
CA GLN A 33 -5.15 6.20 -9.44
C GLN A 33 -5.06 5.75 -7.98
N MET A 34 -5.97 4.87 -7.55
CA MET A 34 -5.97 4.31 -6.20
C MET A 34 -4.68 3.52 -5.91
N LEU A 35 -4.19 2.77 -6.89
CA LEU A 35 -2.96 2.00 -6.76
C LEU A 35 -1.72 2.86 -6.78
N ASP A 36 -1.70 3.93 -7.57
CA ASP A 36 -0.62 4.91 -7.53
C ASP A 36 -0.53 5.55 -6.15
N HIS A 37 -1.67 5.89 -5.54
CA HIS A 37 -1.73 6.36 -4.16
C HIS A 37 -1.28 5.29 -3.16
N ALA A 38 -1.71 4.03 -3.32
CA ALA A 38 -1.29 2.93 -2.46
C ALA A 38 0.23 2.69 -2.56
N ALA A 39 0.79 2.78 -3.77
CA ALA A 39 2.23 2.63 -4.04
C ALA A 39 3.03 3.74 -3.38
N ASP A 40 2.58 4.99 -3.49
CA ASP A 40 3.20 6.14 -2.82
C ASP A 40 3.23 5.97 -1.30
N VAL A 41 2.10 5.57 -0.70
CA VAL A 41 2.02 5.36 0.74
C VAL A 41 2.90 4.19 1.16
N HIS A 42 2.92 3.12 0.38
CA HIS A 42 3.73 1.94 0.66
C HIS A 42 5.23 2.26 0.66
N VAL A 43 5.72 2.98 -0.35
CA VAL A 43 7.13 3.40 -0.43
C VAL A 43 7.52 4.23 0.79
N LYS A 44 6.72 5.23 1.14
CA LYS A 44 7.00 6.09 2.30
C LYS A 44 6.98 5.31 3.61
N LEU A 45 5.95 4.48 3.81
CA LEU A 45 5.82 3.65 4.99
C LEU A 45 6.99 2.66 5.13
N ARG A 46 7.41 2.05 4.01
CA ARG A 46 8.59 1.16 3.99
C ARG A 46 9.84 1.93 4.38
N GLU A 47 10.09 3.09 3.79
CA GLU A 47 11.26 3.90 4.14
C GLU A 47 11.26 4.28 5.62
N GLU A 48 10.11 4.65 6.19
CA GLU A 48 9.97 4.92 7.63
C GLU A 48 10.22 3.68 8.49
N ILE A 49 9.68 2.51 8.09
CA ILE A 49 9.88 1.24 8.79
C ILE A 49 11.33 0.78 8.71
N MET A 50 11.99 0.90 7.55
CA MET A 50 13.40 0.50 7.35
C MET A 50 14.36 1.44 8.09
N LYS A 51 14.00 2.73 8.22
CA LYS A 51 14.72 3.68 9.09
C LYS A 51 14.55 3.35 10.56
N SER A 52 13.45 2.71 10.95
CA SER A 52 13.28 2.20 12.29
C SER A 52 14.01 0.87 12.44
N GLU A 53 14.95 0.74 13.38
CA GLU A 53 15.65 -0.51 13.70
C GLU A 53 14.73 -1.65 14.21
N THR A 54 13.41 -1.47 14.12
CA THR A 54 12.38 -2.40 14.62
C THR A 54 11.68 -3.20 13.52
N TYR A 55 12.15 -3.15 12.28
CA TYR A 55 11.53 -3.89 11.16
C TYR A 55 11.50 -5.41 11.41
N ASP A 56 12.58 -5.98 11.98
CA ASP A 56 12.68 -7.43 12.27
C ASP A 56 11.62 -7.92 13.27
N LYS A 57 11.18 -7.04 14.16
CA LYS A 57 10.17 -7.30 15.20
C LYS A 57 8.78 -6.81 14.80
N LEU A 58 8.57 -6.38 13.56
CA LEU A 58 7.32 -5.80 13.13
C LEU A 58 6.22 -6.88 13.04
N THR A 59 5.21 -6.78 13.92
CA THR A 59 4.02 -7.63 13.90
C THR A 59 2.98 -7.09 12.93
N LYS A 60 2.09 -7.97 12.41
CA LYS A 60 0.98 -7.56 11.53
C LYS A 60 0.16 -6.44 12.15
N THR A 61 -0.16 -6.54 13.44
CA THR A 61 -0.94 -5.53 14.17
C THR A 61 -0.24 -4.18 14.21
N ARG A 62 1.07 -4.17 14.47
CA ARG A 62 1.85 -2.91 14.51
C ARG A 62 2.00 -2.31 13.11
N TYR A 63 2.25 -3.14 12.10
CA TYR A 63 2.25 -2.71 10.71
C TYR A 63 0.91 -2.07 10.30
N VAL A 64 -0.22 -2.73 10.58
CA VAL A 64 -1.55 -2.18 10.24
C VAL A 64 -1.81 -0.86 10.96
N LYS A 65 -1.35 -0.67 12.20
CA LYS A 65 -1.45 0.62 12.90
C LYS A 65 -0.65 1.71 12.20
N LEU A 66 0.62 1.44 11.85
CA LEU A 66 1.48 2.39 11.14
C LEU A 66 0.91 2.72 9.76
N LEU A 67 0.47 1.69 9.04
CA LEU A 67 -0.18 1.81 7.74
C LEU A 67 -1.42 2.71 7.82
N ARG A 68 -2.32 2.49 8.77
CA ARG A 68 -3.51 3.33 8.96
C ARG A 68 -3.14 4.78 9.21
N ALA A 69 -2.12 5.04 10.03
CA ALA A 69 -1.65 6.40 10.29
C ALA A 69 -1.07 7.06 9.02
N ALA A 70 -0.22 6.34 8.28
CA ALA A 70 0.37 6.82 7.04
C ALA A 70 -0.68 7.10 5.96
N VAL A 71 -1.64 6.19 5.76
CA VAL A 71 -2.73 6.36 4.81
C VAL A 71 -3.65 7.50 5.22
N ASN A 72 -4.00 7.63 6.51
CA ASN A 72 -4.81 8.76 7.00
C ASN A 72 -4.12 10.10 6.71
N LYS A 73 -2.83 10.22 7.02
CA LYS A 73 -2.04 11.44 6.77
C LYS A 73 -1.96 11.76 5.28
N TYR A 74 -1.72 10.75 4.44
CA TYR A 74 -1.68 10.91 2.99
C TYR A 74 -3.04 11.32 2.41
N ALA A 75 -4.12 10.71 2.88
CA ALA A 75 -5.49 10.99 2.45
C ALA A 75 -5.91 12.42 2.79
N ILE A 76 -5.58 12.92 3.98
CA ILE A 76 -5.84 14.32 4.36
C ILE A 76 -5.10 15.27 3.42
N ASN A 77 -3.81 15.04 3.18
CA ASN A 77 -2.99 15.90 2.33
C ASN A 77 -3.43 15.93 0.86
N ARG A 78 -4.09 14.86 0.39
CA ARG A 78 -4.55 14.70 -1.00
C ARG A 78 -6.06 14.83 -1.15
N ALA A 79 -6.78 15.18 -0.08
CA ALA A 79 -8.25 15.23 -0.02
C ALA A 79 -8.91 13.95 -0.59
N LEU A 80 -8.35 12.77 -0.28
CA LEU A 80 -8.89 11.51 -0.78
C LEU A 80 -10.23 11.16 -0.10
N PRO A 81 -11.22 10.65 -0.85
CA PRO A 81 -12.46 10.14 -0.28
C PRO A 81 -12.20 9.03 0.73
N ARG A 82 -13.11 8.90 1.70
CA ARG A 82 -13.04 7.87 2.76
C ARG A 82 -12.97 6.47 2.16
N GLU A 83 -13.70 6.24 1.08
CA GLU A 83 -13.79 4.96 0.38
C GLU A 83 -12.43 4.56 -0.19
N VAL A 84 -11.74 5.50 -0.84
CA VAL A 84 -10.39 5.30 -1.39
C VAL A 84 -9.40 4.98 -0.29
N LYS A 85 -9.46 5.72 0.82
CA LYS A 85 -8.64 5.51 2.01
C LYS A 85 -8.81 4.10 2.60
N GLU A 86 -10.05 3.67 2.81
CA GLU A 86 -10.36 2.34 3.36
C GLU A 86 -9.93 1.23 2.42
N MET A 87 -10.09 1.42 1.11
CA MET A 87 -9.60 0.45 0.11
C MET A 87 -8.07 0.34 0.12
N ILE A 88 -7.35 1.46 0.18
CA ILE A 88 -5.88 1.46 0.28
C ILE A 88 -5.43 0.71 1.53
N ILE A 89 -6.06 0.96 2.68
CA ILE A 89 -5.76 0.24 3.94
C ILE A 89 -6.01 -1.26 3.79
N LYS A 90 -7.17 -1.67 3.24
CA LYS A 90 -7.51 -3.09 3.05
C LYS A 90 -6.50 -3.80 2.18
N VAL A 91 -6.18 -3.20 1.03
CA VAL A 91 -5.26 -3.78 0.05
C VAL A 91 -3.85 -3.89 0.65
N LEU A 92 -3.31 -2.82 1.23
CA LEU A 92 -1.98 -2.84 1.85
C LEU A 92 -1.89 -3.74 3.09
N SER A 93 -3.01 -3.96 3.80
CA SER A 93 -3.08 -4.88 4.94
C SER A 93 -3.15 -6.35 4.49
N ALA A 94 -3.80 -6.63 3.37
CA ALA A 94 -3.87 -7.95 2.76
C ALA A 94 -2.49 -8.39 2.25
N GLU A 95 -1.73 -7.45 1.69
CA GLU A 95 -0.38 -7.66 1.16
C GLU A 95 0.71 -7.81 2.24
N TRP A 96 0.38 -7.74 3.53
CA TRP A 96 1.35 -7.85 4.63
C TRP A 96 2.29 -9.07 4.50
N LYS A 97 1.76 -10.23 4.09
CA LYS A 97 2.58 -11.45 3.93
C LYS A 97 3.61 -11.30 2.80
N SER A 98 3.20 -10.71 1.68
CA SER A 98 4.07 -10.42 0.53
C SER A 98 5.16 -9.41 0.94
N ILE A 99 4.73 -8.30 1.55
CA ILE A 99 5.58 -7.22 2.02
C ILE A 99 6.60 -7.72 3.05
N ARG A 100 6.19 -8.55 4.01
CA ARG A 100 7.12 -9.14 4.99
C ARG A 100 8.16 -10.03 4.32
N GLY A 101 7.80 -10.74 3.25
CA GLY A 101 8.74 -11.52 2.45
C GLY A 101 9.74 -10.65 1.70
N GLU A 102 9.29 -9.53 1.14
CA GLU A 102 10.15 -8.54 0.46
C GLU A 102 11.04 -7.75 1.42
N LEU A 103 10.57 -7.45 2.64
CA LEU A 103 11.36 -6.75 3.66
C LEU A 103 12.48 -7.62 4.24
N LYS A 104 12.34 -8.95 4.18
CA LYS A 104 13.32 -9.91 4.70
C LYS A 104 14.36 -10.36 3.66
N LYS A 105 14.21 -9.95 2.40
CA LYS A 105 15.17 -10.20 1.32
C LYS A 105 16.13 -9.02 1.20
#